data_AF-A0A1I4VML4-F1
#
_entry.id   AF-A0A1I4VML4-F1
#
_cell.length_a   1.000
_cell.length_b   1.000
_cell.length_c   1.000
_cell.angle_alpha   90.00
_cell.angle_beta   90.00
_cell.angle_gamma   90.00
#
_symmetry.space_group_name_H-M   'P 1'
#
loop_
_entity.id
_entity.type
_entity.pdbx_description
1 polymer ?
#
loop_
_entity_poly.entity_id
_entity_poly.type
_entity_poly.pdbx_seq_one_letter_code
_entity_poly.pdbx_strand_id
1 'polypeptide(L)' 'MPSALSIDLRERVVAALADGAFCQGAAARFGVSVSSASRWAARVRQEG' A
#
# COMPACT_ATOMS: atom_id res chain seq x y z
N MET A 1 18.13 -3.27 -5.04
CA MET A 1 17.76 -1.96 -4.46
C MET A 1 16.35 -1.64 -4.94
N PRO A 2 15.32 -1.60 -4.08
CA PRO A 2 14.03 -1.05 -4.51
C PRO A 2 14.25 0.39 -4.95
N SER A 3 13.85 0.71 -6.17
CA SER A 3 13.88 2.08 -6.69
C SER A 3 13.07 2.97 -5.75
N ALA A 4 13.57 4.17 -5.42
CA ALA A 4 12.92 5.07 -4.45
C ALA A 4 11.43 5.34 -4.77
N LEU A 5 11.08 5.35 -6.06
CA LEU A 5 9.69 5.43 -6.55
C LEU A 5 8.78 4.29 -6.07
N SER A 6 9.31 3.09 -5.85
CA SER A 6 8.55 1.92 -5.41
C SER A 6 8.26 1.94 -3.91
N ILE A 7 9.14 2.56 -3.12
CA ILE A 7 8.91 2.79 -1.69
C ILE A 7 7.84 3.88 -1.49
N ASP A 8 7.98 5.01 -2.20
CA ASP A 8 6.98 6.09 -2.18
C ASP A 8 5.57 5.58 -2.54
N LEU A 9 5.46 4.76 -3.59
CA LEU A 9 4.19 4.15 -3.99
C LEU A 9 3.59 3.28 -2.88
N ARG A 10 4.41 2.47 -2.20
CA ARG A 10 3.95 1.63 -1.09
C ARG A 10 3.47 2.47 0.08
N GLU A 11 4.22 3.48 0.46
CA GLU A 11 3.86 4.39 1.56
C GLU A 11 2.56 5.15 1.25
N ARG A 12 2.38 5.62 0.02
CA ARG A 12 1.13 6.28 -0.41
C ARG A 12 -0.07 5.34 -0.41
N VAL A 13 0.11 4.08 -0.83
CA VAL A 13 -0.95 3.06 -0.73
C VAL A 13 -1.29 2.78 0.73
N VAL A 14 -0.30 2.57 1.58
CA VAL A 14 -0.49 2.32 3.03
C VAL A 14 -1.17 3.52 3.70
N ALA A 15 -0.76 4.75 3.40
CA ALA A 15 -1.36 5.95 3.96
C ALA A 15 -2.84 6.06 3.57
N ALA A 16 -3.20 5.77 2.32
CA ALA A 16 -4.59 5.73 1.90
C ALA A 16 -5.39 4.64 2.64
N LEU A 17 -4.80 3.47 2.89
CA LEU A 17 -5.43 2.40 3.65
C LEU A 17 -5.58 2.74 5.15
N ALA A 18 -4.61 3.47 5.72
CA ALA A 18 -4.67 3.96 7.09
C ALA A 18 -5.77 5.02 7.26
N ASP A 19 -6.02 5.81 6.23
CA ASP A 19 -7.10 6.82 6.17
C ASP A 19 -8.51 6.20 6.01
N GLY A 20 -8.63 4.87 6.05
CA GLY A 20 -9.90 4.15 5.96
C GLY A 20 -10.29 3.70 4.55
N ALA A 21 -9.41 3.87 3.55
CA ALA A 21 -9.67 3.30 2.23
C ALA A 21 -9.60 1.76 2.25
N PHE A 22 -10.42 1.12 1.44
CA PHE A 22 -10.34 -0.33 1.24
C PHE A 22 -9.14 -0.70 0.36
N CYS A 23 -8.57 -1.89 0.61
CA CYS A 23 -7.46 -2.47 -0.17
C CYS A 23 -7.71 -2.39 -1.68
N GLN A 24 -8.95 -2.65 -2.11
CA GLN A 24 -9.33 -2.61 -3.51
C GLN A 24 -9.40 -1.18 -4.08
N GLY A 25 -9.86 -0.20 -3.31
CA GLY A 25 -9.91 1.20 -3.74
C GLY A 25 -8.53 1.83 -3.85
N ALA A 26 -7.65 1.56 -2.88
CA ALA A 26 -6.25 2.00 -2.96
C ALA A 26 -5.53 1.31 -4.13
N ALA A 27 -5.73 0.01 -4.32
CA ALA A 27 -5.16 -0.73 -5.44
C ALA A 27 -5.54 -0.12 -6.80
N ALA A 28 -6.83 0.17 -7.01
CA ALA A 28 -7.32 0.81 -8.23
C ALA A 28 -6.75 2.24 -8.41
N ARG A 29 -6.65 3.01 -7.33
CA ARG A 29 -6.12 4.39 -7.36
C ARG A 29 -4.64 4.46 -7.73
N PHE A 30 -3.84 3.50 -7.27
CA PHE A 30 -2.38 3.49 -7.46
C PHE A 30 -1.91 2.52 -8.55
N GLY A 31 -2.83 1.82 -9.23
CA GLY A 31 -2.50 0.86 -10.29
C GLY A 31 -1.74 -0.38 -9.79
N VAL A 32 -1.95 -0.78 -8.54
CA VAL A 32 -1.31 -1.97 -7.94
C VAL A 32 -2.31 -3.11 -7.78
N SER A 33 -1.84 -4.34 -7.65
CA SER A 33 -2.72 -5.47 -7.32
C SER A 33 -3.22 -5.39 -5.87
N VAL A 34 -4.48 -5.78 -5.66
CA VAL A 34 -5.09 -5.84 -4.32
C VAL A 34 -4.26 -6.71 -3.37
N SER A 35 -3.69 -7.81 -3.87
CA SER A 35 -2.81 -8.70 -3.12
C SER A 35 -1.55 -7.99 -2.63
N SER A 36 -0.95 -7.12 -3.45
CA SER A 36 0.22 -6.33 -3.05
C SER A 36 -0.14 -5.29 -1.99
N ALA A 37 -1.23 -4.55 -2.20
CA ALA A 37 -1.74 -3.58 -1.25
C ALA A 37 -2.05 -4.21 0.12
N SER A 38 -2.71 -5.38 0.12
CA SER A 38 -3.00 -6.14 1.34
C SER A 38 -1.73 -6.61 2.06
N ARG A 39 -0.72 -7.08 1.32
CA ARG A 39 0.57 -7.48 1.91
C ARG A 39 1.30 -6.30 2.55
N TRP A 40 1.26 -5.12 1.93
CA TRP A 40 1.88 -3.92 2.49
C TRP A 40 1.15 -3.45 3.75
N ALA A 41 -0.18 -3.43 3.75
CA ALA A 41 -0.96 -3.12 4.94
C ALA A 41 -0.71 -4.12 6.09
N ALA A 42 -0.65 -5.41 5.78
CA ALA A 42 -0.34 -6.45 6.77
C ALA A 42 1.08 -6.35 7.32
N ARG A 43 2.04 -5.91 6.50
CA ARG A 43 3.41 -5.67 6.93
C ARG A 43 3.52 -4.45 7.85
N VAL A 44 2.87 -3.35 7.50
CA VAL A 44 2.85 -2.14 8.33
C VAL A 44 2.15 -2.39 9.68
N ARG A 45 1.11 -3.23 9.72
CA ARG A 45 0.50 -3.69 10.97
C ARG A 45 1.39 -4.60 11.83
N GLN A 46 2.38 -5.26 11.24
CA GLN A 46 3.32 -6.14 11.96
C GLN A 46 4.61 -5.42 12.37
N GLU A 47 4.99 -4.37 11.65
CA GLU A 47 6.17 -3.54 11.93
C GLU A 47 5.86 -2.32 12.80
N GLY A 48 4.59 -1.98 13.00
CA GLY A 48 4.12 -0.97 13.95
C GLY A 48 3.80 -1.54 15.32
#